data_AF-A0A1I7X604-F1
#
_entry.id   AF-A0A1I7X604-F1
#
_cell.length_a   1.000
_cell.length_b   1.000
_cell.length_c   1.000
_cell.angle_alpha   90.00
_cell.angle_beta   90.00
_cell.angle_gamma   90.00
#
_symmetry.space_group_name_H-M   'P 1'
#
loop_
_entity.id
_entity.type
_entity.pdbx_description
1 polymer ?
#
loop_
_entity_poly.entity_id
_entity_poly.type
_entity_poly.pdbx_seq_one_letter_code
_entity_poly.pdbx_strand_id
1 'polypeptide(L)'
;MMDLLMYLPTWDGKVPQPAILKPKPLWTGKQLFSLIIPGNVNVLRTHSTHPDDEDSGPYKWISPGDTKVLVEHGELISGIVCSKTVGRSAGNLLHVVALELGHEIAAQFYSHIQMVINAWLIAEGLTIGIGDTIADQATYRDIQETIRKAKQDVVDIIEKAHNDELEPTPGNTLRQTFENMVNRILNDARDRTGSSAQKSLSGILYLKNSLYSISENNSIRENEFHLDLGIEHYHTLSKMTTDQNLKDSLKIHT
;
A
#
# COMPACT_ATOMS: atom_id res chain seq x y z
N MET A 1 -23.07 -14.63 -9.80
CA MET A 1 -23.69 -14.86 -8.48
C MET A 1 -24.04 -16.32 -8.28
N MET A 2 -24.95 -16.88 -9.07
CA MET A 2 -25.35 -18.30 -8.93
C MET A 2 -24.15 -19.26 -9.03
N ASP A 3 -23.22 -19.02 -9.96
CA ASP A 3 -22.02 -19.84 -10.08
C ASP A 3 -21.13 -19.76 -8.83
N LEU A 4 -21.00 -18.57 -8.23
CA LEU A 4 -20.18 -18.37 -7.02
C LEU A 4 -20.80 -19.02 -5.77
N LEU A 5 -22.14 -19.06 -5.69
CA LEU A 5 -22.84 -19.76 -4.60
C LEU A 5 -22.59 -21.27 -4.62
N MET A 6 -22.38 -21.86 -5.80
CA MET A 6 -22.06 -23.29 -5.91
C MET A 6 -20.69 -23.65 -5.33
N TYR A 7 -19.78 -22.67 -5.21
CA TYR A 7 -18.48 -22.86 -4.57
C TYR A 7 -18.52 -22.73 -3.05
N LEU A 8 -19.67 -22.36 -2.46
CA LEU A 8 -19.83 -22.22 -1.01
C LEU A 8 -20.38 -23.52 -0.39
N PRO A 9 -19.58 -24.31 0.35
CA PRO A 9 -20.02 -25.61 0.89
C PRO A 9 -21.10 -25.49 1.97
N THR A 10 -21.12 -24.38 2.71
CA THR A 10 -22.06 -24.10 3.80
C THR A 10 -23.34 -23.40 3.34
N TRP A 11 -23.57 -23.30 2.04
CA TRP A 11 -24.75 -22.63 1.52
C TRP A 11 -26.04 -23.39 1.86
N ASP A 12 -27.03 -22.68 2.40
CA ASP A 12 -28.32 -23.23 2.84
C ASP A 12 -29.33 -23.43 1.70
N GLY A 13 -28.90 -23.24 0.45
CA GLY A 13 -29.74 -23.34 -0.74
C GLY A 13 -30.64 -22.13 -0.98
N LYS A 14 -30.56 -21.08 -0.16
CA LYS A 14 -31.34 -19.85 -0.33
C LYS A 14 -30.51 -18.75 -0.97
N VAL A 15 -30.97 -18.23 -2.09
CA VAL A 15 -30.34 -17.08 -2.74
C VAL A 15 -30.78 -15.82 -1.98
N PRO A 16 -29.85 -14.96 -1.52
CA PRO A 16 -30.21 -13.73 -0.83
C PRO A 16 -30.93 -12.76 -1.77
N GLN A 17 -31.70 -11.83 -1.20
CA GLN A 17 -32.33 -10.77 -1.99
C GLN A 17 -31.25 -9.87 -2.63
N PRO A 18 -31.37 -9.53 -3.92
CA PRO A 18 -30.43 -8.61 -4.58
C PRO A 18 -30.48 -7.22 -3.94
N ALA A 19 -29.31 -6.59 -3.75
CA ALA A 19 -29.22 -5.21 -3.27
C ALA A 19 -29.93 -4.21 -4.20
N ILE A 20 -29.89 -4.46 -5.51
CA ILE A 20 -30.55 -3.62 -6.52
C ILE A 20 -31.61 -4.47 -7.22
N LEU A 21 -32.88 -4.06 -7.12
CA LEU A 21 -34.01 -4.80 -7.70
C LEU A 21 -34.38 -4.33 -9.11
N LYS A 22 -34.18 -3.04 -9.40
CA LYS A 22 -34.51 -2.40 -10.69
C LYS A 22 -33.33 -1.55 -11.15
N PRO A 23 -33.02 -1.49 -12.45
CA PRO A 23 -33.75 -2.10 -13.59
C PRO A 23 -33.48 -3.60 -13.80
N LYS A 24 -32.41 -4.14 -13.20
CA LYS A 24 -32.08 -5.57 -13.19
C LYS A 24 -31.69 -5.98 -11.77
N PRO A 25 -31.96 -7.23 -11.36
CA PRO A 25 -31.52 -7.75 -10.08
C PRO A 25 -29.98 -7.86 -10.06
N LEU A 26 -29.32 -7.10 -9.19
CA LEU A 26 -27.86 -7.14 -8.99
C LEU A 26 -27.52 -7.34 -7.51
N TRP A 27 -26.52 -8.17 -7.27
CA TRP A 27 -25.94 -8.45 -5.96
C TRP A 27 -24.59 -7.76 -5.84
N THR A 28 -24.24 -7.36 -4.62
CA THR A 28 -22.92 -6.77 -4.35
C THR A 28 -21.93 -7.83 -3.89
N GLY A 29 -20.62 -7.57 -4.08
CA GLY A 29 -19.57 -8.44 -3.52
C GLY A 29 -19.63 -8.53 -1.99
N LYS A 30 -20.07 -7.46 -1.31
CA LYS A 30 -20.27 -7.46 0.15
C LYS A 30 -21.37 -8.40 0.59
N GLN A 31 -22.48 -8.45 -0.15
CA GLN A 31 -23.55 -9.43 0.10
C GLN A 31 -23.04 -10.87 -0.05
N LEU A 32 -22.26 -11.14 -1.10
CA LEU A 32 -21.65 -12.45 -1.28
C LEU A 32 -20.69 -12.79 -0.12
N PHE A 33 -19.84 -11.85 0.28
CA PHE A 33 -18.90 -12.04 1.38
C PHE A 33 -19.61 -12.30 2.72
N SER A 34 -20.75 -11.65 2.95
CA SER A 34 -21.58 -11.85 4.14
C SER A 34 -22.08 -13.29 4.28
N LEU A 35 -22.39 -13.96 3.17
CA LEU A 35 -22.79 -15.38 3.19
C LEU A 35 -21.66 -16.33 3.61
N ILE A 36 -20.41 -15.89 3.48
CA ILE A 36 -19.23 -16.69 3.84
C ILE A 36 -18.98 -16.59 5.36
N ILE A 37 -19.33 -15.46 5.98
CA ILE A 37 -19.09 -15.20 7.40
C ILE A 37 -19.97 -16.13 8.25
N PRO A 38 -19.38 -16.97 9.12
CA PRO A 38 -20.15 -17.89 9.94
C PRO A 38 -20.75 -17.20 11.16
N GLY A 39 -21.95 -17.65 11.57
CA GLY A 39 -22.57 -17.27 12.84
C GLY A 39 -22.85 -15.77 12.98
N ASN A 40 -23.00 -15.32 14.24
CA ASN A 40 -23.29 -13.93 14.58
C ASN A 40 -22.04 -13.26 15.13
N VAL A 41 -21.10 -12.91 14.26
CA VAL A 41 -19.87 -12.21 14.63
C VAL A 41 -19.99 -10.70 14.40
N ASN A 42 -19.36 -9.92 15.27
CA ASN A 42 -19.36 -8.46 15.20
C ASN A 42 -17.93 -7.92 15.16
N VAL A 43 -17.61 -7.13 14.14
CA VAL A 43 -16.25 -6.60 13.94
C VAL A 43 -16.31 -5.18 13.41
N LEU A 44 -15.61 -4.26 14.08
CA LEU A 44 -15.38 -2.89 13.60
C LEU A 44 -13.90 -2.67 13.33
N ARG A 45 -13.55 -2.36 12.08
CA ARG A 45 -12.18 -2.14 11.63
C ARG A 45 -12.10 -0.99 10.63
N THR A 46 -10.88 -0.55 10.36
CA THR A 46 -10.57 0.46 9.36
C THR A 46 -9.69 -0.13 8.25
N HIS A 47 -9.92 0.33 7.03
CA HIS A 47 -9.14 0.00 5.85
C HIS A 47 -7.71 0.53 5.96
N SER A 48 -6.80 0.07 5.09
CA SER A 48 -5.41 0.56 5.06
C SER A 48 -5.33 2.06 4.79
N THR A 49 -6.23 2.58 3.96
CA THR A 49 -6.30 3.98 3.52
C THR A 49 -7.34 4.83 4.27
N HIS A 50 -7.75 4.41 5.48
CA HIS A 50 -8.69 5.22 6.27
C HIS A 50 -8.04 6.57 6.64
N PRO A 51 -8.69 7.72 6.37
CA PRO A 51 -8.18 9.02 6.78
C PRO A 51 -8.27 9.18 8.30
N ASP A 52 -7.22 9.68 8.95
CA ASP A 52 -7.19 9.86 10.40
C ASP A 52 -8.20 10.92 10.90
N ASP A 53 -8.56 11.88 10.04
CA ASP A 53 -9.50 12.97 10.31
C ASP A 53 -10.97 12.54 10.20
N GLU A 54 -11.26 11.44 9.51
CA GLU A 54 -12.62 10.97 9.25
C GLU A 54 -13.36 10.55 10.53
N ASP A 55 -12.64 10.00 11.51
CA ASP A 55 -13.21 9.56 12.79
C ASP A 55 -13.61 10.72 13.72
N SER A 56 -13.04 11.91 13.49
CA SER A 56 -13.38 13.15 14.21
C SER A 56 -14.42 14.00 13.46
N GLY A 57 -14.67 13.67 12.19
CA GLY A 57 -15.61 14.39 11.33
C GLY A 57 -17.07 13.95 11.45
N PRO A 58 -17.98 14.64 10.74
CA PRO A 58 -19.41 14.31 10.74
C PRO A 58 -19.73 12.98 10.04
N TYR A 59 -18.84 12.49 9.16
CA TYR A 59 -19.06 11.31 8.33
C TYR A 59 -18.52 10.00 8.93
N LYS A 60 -18.27 9.97 10.24
CA LYS A 60 -17.67 8.84 10.97
C LYS A 60 -18.29 7.46 10.70
N TRP A 61 -19.60 7.39 10.49
CA TRP A 61 -20.34 6.11 10.30
C TRP A 61 -20.81 5.89 8.87
N ILE A 62 -20.69 6.89 8.00
CA ILE A 62 -21.02 6.81 6.58
C ILE A 62 -19.80 7.24 5.77
N SER A 63 -18.81 6.34 5.76
CA SER A 63 -17.50 6.64 5.18
C SER A 63 -17.62 6.94 3.68
N PRO A 64 -17.25 8.15 3.21
CA PRO A 64 -17.31 8.48 1.79
C PRO A 64 -16.32 7.64 0.97
N GLY A 65 -15.22 7.19 1.59
CA GLY A 65 -14.22 6.32 0.98
C GLY A 65 -14.48 4.82 1.16
N ASP A 66 -15.61 4.43 1.77
CA ASP A 66 -15.93 3.04 2.12
C ASP A 66 -14.77 2.36 2.92
N THR A 67 -14.13 3.13 3.80
CA THR A 67 -12.92 2.68 4.50
C THR A 67 -13.22 2.09 5.88
N LYS A 68 -14.43 2.28 6.40
CA LYS A 68 -14.84 1.75 7.71
C LYS A 68 -15.56 0.42 7.55
N VAL A 69 -14.86 -0.64 7.96
CA VAL A 69 -15.34 -2.03 7.89
C VAL A 69 -16.20 -2.33 9.10
N LEU A 70 -17.49 -2.57 8.85
CA LEU A 70 -18.47 -2.94 9.86
C LEU A 70 -19.09 -4.28 9.47
N VAL A 71 -18.80 -5.30 10.29
CA VAL A 71 -19.50 -6.58 10.27
C VAL A 71 -20.41 -6.61 11.48
N GLU A 72 -21.70 -6.80 11.26
CA GLU A 72 -22.71 -6.87 12.32
C GLU A 72 -23.59 -8.09 12.11
N HIS A 73 -23.77 -8.92 13.15
CA HIS A 73 -24.54 -10.17 13.09
C HIS A 73 -24.15 -11.09 11.93
N GLY A 74 -22.85 -11.17 11.61
CA GLY A 74 -22.35 -11.97 10.48
C GLY A 74 -22.57 -11.33 9.10
N GLU A 75 -23.10 -10.11 9.01
CA GLU A 75 -23.29 -9.40 7.74
C GLU A 75 -22.29 -8.25 7.59
N LEU A 76 -21.63 -8.15 6.43
CA LEU A 76 -20.74 -7.05 6.08
C LEU A 76 -21.56 -5.86 5.57
N ILE A 77 -21.82 -4.91 6.46
CA ILE A 77 -22.66 -3.73 6.20
C ILE A 77 -21.91 -2.68 5.37
N SER A 78 -20.68 -2.35 5.79
CA SER A 78 -19.87 -1.33 5.12
C SER A 78 -18.39 -1.69 5.13
N GLY A 79 -17.63 -1.04 4.24
CA GLY A 79 -16.17 -1.07 4.22
C GLY A 79 -15.56 -2.03 3.20
N ILE A 80 -14.36 -1.67 2.76
CA ILE A 80 -13.52 -2.51 1.90
C ILE A 80 -12.73 -3.48 2.77
N VAL A 81 -12.92 -4.78 2.54
CA VAL A 81 -12.17 -5.83 3.22
C VAL A 81 -10.74 -5.84 2.71
N CYS A 82 -9.79 -5.50 3.58
CA CYS A 82 -8.37 -5.67 3.32
C CYS A 82 -7.73 -6.64 4.30
N SER A 83 -6.44 -6.87 4.12
CA SER A 83 -5.56 -7.58 5.04
C SER A 83 -5.58 -7.10 6.50
N LYS A 84 -5.95 -5.85 6.83
CA LYS A 84 -6.20 -5.43 8.24
C LYS A 84 -7.46 -6.09 8.84
N THR A 85 -8.36 -6.59 7.99
CA THR A 85 -9.63 -7.24 8.35
C THR A 85 -9.52 -8.76 8.29
N VAL A 86 -8.89 -9.34 7.26
CA VAL A 86 -8.79 -10.81 7.07
C VAL A 86 -7.37 -11.37 7.20
N GLY A 87 -6.37 -10.51 7.38
CA GLY A 87 -4.96 -10.90 7.47
C GLY A 87 -4.50 -11.18 8.91
N ARG A 88 -3.24 -10.85 9.22
CA ARG A 88 -2.57 -11.27 10.48
C ARG A 88 -2.72 -10.30 11.65
N SER A 89 -3.43 -9.19 11.47
CA SER A 89 -3.55 -8.15 12.50
C SER A 89 -4.30 -8.64 13.75
N ALA A 90 -3.96 -8.13 14.93
CA ALA A 90 -4.78 -8.38 16.12
C ALA A 90 -6.20 -7.82 15.95
N GLY A 91 -7.19 -8.49 16.54
CA GLY A 91 -8.62 -8.14 16.41
C GLY A 91 -9.18 -8.22 14.98
N ASN A 92 -8.55 -8.99 14.08
CA ASN A 92 -9.07 -9.24 12.74
C ASN A 92 -10.32 -10.15 12.77
N LEU A 93 -11.06 -10.24 11.66
CA LEU A 93 -12.29 -11.03 11.55
C LEU A 93 -12.05 -12.52 11.84
N LEU A 94 -10.97 -13.10 11.33
CA LEU A 94 -10.63 -14.51 11.58
C LEU A 94 -10.31 -14.77 13.06
N HIS A 95 -9.67 -13.82 13.74
CA HIS A 95 -9.36 -13.89 15.16
C HIS A 95 -10.63 -13.85 16.00
N VAL A 96 -11.60 -12.99 15.67
CA VAL A 96 -12.89 -12.93 16.34
C VAL A 96 -13.67 -14.24 16.12
N VAL A 97 -13.74 -14.73 14.87
CA VAL A 97 -14.37 -16.03 14.55
C VAL A 97 -13.73 -17.17 15.35
N ALA A 98 -12.40 -17.22 15.44
CA ALA A 98 -11.70 -18.26 16.19
C ALA A 98 -11.99 -18.22 17.70
N LEU A 99 -12.19 -17.03 18.27
CA LEU A 99 -12.50 -16.86 19.69
C LEU A 99 -13.98 -17.13 20.00
N GLU A 100 -14.91 -16.66 19.16
CA GLU A 100 -16.35 -16.78 19.41
C GLU A 100 -16.94 -18.12 18.98
N LEU A 101 -16.48 -18.66 17.85
CA LEU A 101 -17.04 -19.87 17.22
C LEU A 101 -16.09 -21.06 17.28
N GLY A 102 -14.82 -20.85 17.64
CA GLY A 102 -13.81 -21.89 17.77
C GLY A 102 -12.99 -22.12 16.51
N HIS A 103 -11.90 -22.88 16.69
CA HIS A 103 -10.86 -23.07 15.68
C HIS A 103 -11.30 -23.87 14.45
N GLU A 104 -12.20 -24.86 14.59
CA GLU A 104 -12.68 -25.66 13.46
C GLU A 104 -13.50 -24.81 12.48
N ILE A 105 -14.43 -23.99 12.99
CA ILE A 105 -15.24 -23.08 12.18
C ILE A 105 -14.35 -22.01 11.54
N ALA A 106 -13.36 -21.48 12.26
CA ALA A 106 -12.39 -20.54 11.69
C ALA A 106 -11.59 -21.15 10.52
N ALA A 107 -11.17 -22.42 10.64
CA ALA A 107 -10.46 -23.12 9.57
C ALA A 107 -11.36 -23.34 8.32
N GLN A 108 -12.62 -23.69 8.54
CA GLN A 108 -13.62 -23.79 7.46
C GLN A 108 -13.87 -22.44 6.80
N PHE A 109 -14.06 -21.38 7.60
CA PHE A 109 -14.25 -20.01 7.10
C PHE A 109 -13.11 -19.57 6.19
N TYR A 110 -11.87 -19.83 6.58
CA TYR A 110 -10.69 -19.51 5.76
C TYR A 110 -10.72 -20.25 4.41
N SER A 111 -11.08 -21.54 4.42
CA SER A 111 -11.23 -22.34 3.21
C SER A 111 -12.35 -21.80 2.31
N HIS A 112 -13.50 -21.42 2.87
CA HIS A 112 -14.63 -20.90 2.11
C HIS A 112 -14.32 -19.54 1.45
N ILE A 113 -13.63 -18.64 2.16
CA ILE A 113 -13.14 -17.39 1.56
C ILE A 113 -12.30 -17.70 0.32
N GLN A 114 -11.31 -18.59 0.45
CA GLN A 114 -10.42 -18.93 -0.66
C GLN A 114 -11.16 -19.53 -1.85
N MET A 115 -12.10 -20.46 -1.62
CA MET A 115 -12.85 -21.09 -2.69
C MET A 115 -13.68 -20.07 -3.49
N VAL A 116 -14.45 -19.23 -2.81
CA VAL A 116 -15.35 -18.27 -3.48
C VAL A 116 -14.56 -17.15 -4.14
N ILE A 117 -13.55 -16.59 -3.46
CA ILE A 117 -12.75 -15.49 -4.00
C ILE A 117 -11.86 -15.96 -5.15
N ASN A 118 -11.29 -17.16 -5.10
CA ASN A 118 -10.52 -17.69 -6.23
C ASN A 118 -11.42 -17.93 -7.46
N ALA A 119 -12.64 -18.45 -7.25
CA ALA A 119 -13.60 -18.61 -8.34
C ALA A 119 -14.00 -17.26 -8.96
N TRP A 120 -14.21 -16.23 -8.13
CA TRP A 120 -14.46 -14.88 -8.61
C TRP A 120 -13.26 -14.28 -9.36
N LEU A 121 -12.04 -14.48 -8.84
CA LEU A 121 -10.81 -13.99 -9.44
C LEU A 121 -10.54 -14.60 -10.81
N ILE A 122 -10.91 -15.88 -11.03
CA ILE A 122 -10.83 -16.53 -12.34
C ILE A 122 -11.78 -15.85 -13.35
N ALA A 123 -12.96 -15.42 -12.90
CA ALA A 123 -13.93 -14.76 -13.77
C ALA A 123 -13.56 -13.32 -14.11
N GLU A 124 -13.07 -12.54 -13.13
CA GLU A 124 -12.66 -11.15 -13.39
C GLU A 124 -11.28 -11.04 -14.05
N GLY A 125 -10.35 -11.90 -13.64
CA GLY A 125 -8.95 -11.80 -13.99
C GLY A 125 -8.25 -10.64 -13.28
N LEU A 126 -6.96 -10.84 -13.00
CA LEU A 126 -6.07 -9.78 -12.51
C LEU A 126 -4.75 -9.90 -13.24
N THR A 127 -4.27 -8.79 -13.81
CA THR A 127 -2.98 -8.72 -14.49
C THR A 127 -2.27 -7.43 -14.15
N ILE A 128 -0.95 -7.44 -14.25
CA ILE A 128 -0.11 -6.25 -14.10
C ILE A 128 0.77 -6.18 -15.34
N GLY A 129 0.74 -5.04 -16.02
CA GLY A 129 1.54 -4.78 -17.22
C GLY A 129 2.60 -3.70 -17.00
N ILE A 130 3.51 -3.56 -17.96
CA ILE A 130 4.47 -2.44 -17.99
C ILE A 130 3.77 -1.08 -18.12
N GLY A 131 2.57 -1.04 -18.71
CA GLY A 131 1.76 0.18 -18.75
C GLY A 131 1.40 0.68 -17.36
N ASP A 132 1.32 -0.24 -16.38
CA ASP A 132 1.03 0.12 -15.00
C ASP A 132 2.25 0.76 -14.31
N THR A 133 3.45 0.58 -14.86
CA THR A 133 4.66 1.15 -14.27
C THR A 133 5.01 2.54 -14.82
N ILE A 134 4.29 3.03 -15.83
CA ILE A 134 4.61 4.30 -16.51
C ILE A 134 3.86 5.45 -15.85
N ALA A 135 4.61 6.39 -15.27
CA ALA A 135 4.06 7.63 -14.72
C ALA A 135 3.76 8.65 -15.81
N ASP A 136 2.88 9.61 -15.52
CA ASP A 136 2.56 10.69 -16.44
C ASP A 136 3.73 11.67 -16.62
N GLN A 137 3.74 12.39 -17.75
CA GLN A 137 4.83 13.29 -18.10
C GLN A 137 5.00 14.44 -17.10
N ALA A 138 3.94 14.91 -16.44
CA ALA A 138 4.04 15.99 -15.47
C ALA A 138 4.75 15.49 -14.20
N THR A 139 4.38 14.33 -13.70
CA THR A 139 5.07 13.68 -12.57
C THR A 139 6.53 13.36 -12.91
N TYR A 140 6.82 12.92 -14.14
CA TYR A 140 8.21 12.71 -14.56
C TYR A 140 9.04 14.00 -14.47
N ARG A 141 8.48 15.15 -14.85
CA ARG A 141 9.17 16.45 -14.73
C ARG A 141 9.40 16.84 -13.27
N ASP A 142 8.41 16.62 -12.40
CA ASP A 142 8.52 16.89 -10.96
C ASP A 142 9.61 16.03 -10.30
N ILE A 143 9.68 14.74 -10.68
CA ILE A 143 10.74 13.83 -10.23
C ILE A 143 12.12 14.33 -10.68
N GLN A 144 12.27 14.72 -11.95
CA GLN A 144 13.53 15.24 -12.48
C GLN A 144 13.95 16.55 -11.79
N GLU A 145 13.01 17.45 -11.53
CA GLU A 145 13.29 18.70 -10.81
C GLU A 145 13.73 18.43 -9.37
N THR A 146 13.06 17.52 -8.68
CA THR A 146 13.42 17.11 -7.31
C THR A 146 14.82 16.52 -7.24
N ILE A 147 15.16 15.63 -8.19
CA ILE A 147 16.51 15.05 -8.29
C ILE A 147 17.55 16.13 -8.60
N ARG A 148 17.24 17.07 -9.49
CA ARG A 148 18.15 18.18 -9.84
C ARG A 148 18.42 19.07 -8.63
N LYS A 149 17.39 19.42 -7.86
CA LYS A 149 17.54 20.21 -6.62
C LYS A 149 18.39 19.46 -5.59
N ALA A 150 18.11 18.19 -5.35
CA ALA A 150 18.90 17.38 -4.42
C ALA A 150 20.39 17.28 -4.83
N LYS A 151 20.68 17.14 -6.13
CA LYS A 151 22.06 17.17 -6.64
C LYS A 151 22.73 18.51 -6.38
N GLN A 152 22.03 19.62 -6.58
CA GLN A 152 22.57 20.95 -6.28
C GLN A 152 22.86 21.11 -4.79
N ASP A 153 21.93 20.71 -3.93
CA ASP A 153 22.11 20.79 -2.47
C ASP A 153 23.33 19.98 -1.99
N VAL A 154 23.61 18.83 -2.62
CA VAL A 154 24.81 18.03 -2.34
C VAL A 154 26.09 18.74 -2.79
N VAL A 155 26.09 19.40 -3.95
CA VAL A 155 27.23 20.20 -4.42
C VAL A 155 27.51 21.36 -3.46
N ASP A 156 26.49 22.06 -3.00
CA ASP A 156 26.64 23.17 -2.06
C ASP A 156 27.24 22.70 -0.72
N ILE A 157 26.94 21.48 -0.27
CA ILE A 157 27.56 20.88 0.92
C ILE A 157 29.01 20.50 0.67
N ILE A 158 29.33 19.99 -0.52
CA ILE A 158 30.71 19.68 -0.92
C ILE A 158 31.56 20.97 -0.92
N GLU A 159 31.02 22.07 -1.44
CA GLU A 159 31.71 23.37 -1.41
C GLU A 159 31.93 23.88 0.01
N LYS A 160 30.91 23.80 0.89
CA LYS A 160 31.06 24.16 2.31
C LYS A 160 32.10 23.30 3.04
N ALA A 161 32.17 22.01 2.71
CA ALA A 161 33.16 21.11 3.26
C ALA A 161 34.57 21.45 2.76
N HIS A 162 34.74 21.87 1.50
CA HIS A 162 36.03 22.30 0.97
C HIS A 162 36.51 23.64 1.51
N ASN A 163 35.59 24.54 1.87
CA ASN A 163 35.90 25.84 2.45
C ASN A 163 36.03 25.82 3.98
N ASP A 164 36.04 24.63 4.62
CA ASP A 164 36.06 24.44 6.07
C ASP A 164 34.91 25.16 6.83
N GLU A 165 33.79 25.43 6.15
CA GLU A 165 32.60 26.07 6.71
C GLU A 165 31.63 25.07 7.37
N LEU A 166 31.98 23.78 7.37
CA LEU A 166 31.14 22.70 7.89
C LEU A 166 31.42 22.46 9.37
N GLU A 167 30.44 22.71 10.23
CA GLU A 167 30.57 22.41 11.66
C GLU A 167 30.23 20.94 11.97
N PRO A 168 31.03 20.25 12.79
CA PRO A 168 30.76 18.88 13.19
C PRO A 168 29.58 18.81 14.16
N THR A 169 28.63 17.90 13.89
CA THR A 169 27.51 17.65 14.79
C THR A 169 28.02 16.99 16.09
N PRO A 170 27.48 17.34 17.28
CA PRO A 170 27.94 16.79 18.55
C PRO A 170 27.99 15.25 18.53
N GLY A 171 29.15 14.69 18.91
CA GLY A 171 29.37 13.24 18.95
C GLY A 171 29.71 12.58 17.62
N ASN A 172 29.79 13.33 16.52
CA ASN A 172 30.21 12.83 15.21
C ASN A 172 31.52 13.47 14.76
N THR A 173 32.31 12.73 13.98
CA THR A 173 33.45 13.30 13.23
C THR A 173 32.95 14.19 12.10
N LEU A 174 33.82 15.09 11.60
CA LEU A 174 33.48 15.97 10.47
C LEU A 174 33.06 15.17 9.22
N ARG A 175 33.77 14.07 8.93
CA ARG A 175 33.43 13.16 7.83
C ARG A 175 32.08 12.47 8.02
N GLN A 176 31.79 11.98 9.22
CA GLN A 176 30.48 11.38 9.51
C GLN A 176 29.35 12.43 9.41
N THR A 177 29.62 13.66 9.82
CA THR A 177 28.67 14.77 9.72
C THR A 177 28.35 15.09 8.25
N PHE A 178 29.35 15.14 7.39
CA PHE A 178 29.19 15.25 5.94
C PHE A 178 28.36 14.09 5.36
N GLU A 179 28.75 12.84 5.65
CA GLU A 179 28.05 11.64 5.14
C GLU A 179 26.58 11.61 5.60
N ASN A 180 26.31 11.96 6.86
CA ASN A 180 24.95 12.03 7.40
C ASN A 180 24.10 13.10 6.70
N MET A 181 24.65 14.29 6.43
CA MET A 181 23.92 15.34 5.73
C MET A 181 23.61 14.97 4.28
N VAL A 182 24.58 14.39 3.56
CA VAL A 182 24.37 13.92 2.18
C VAL A 182 23.32 12.81 2.16
N ASN A 183 23.41 11.82 3.05
CA ASN A 183 22.43 10.75 3.16
C ASN A 183 21.02 11.27 3.46
N ARG A 184 20.89 12.29 4.32
CA ARG A 184 19.59 12.91 4.61
C ARG A 184 18.98 13.51 3.35
N ILE A 185 19.73 14.29 2.58
CA ILE A 185 19.23 14.93 1.34
C ILE A 185 18.83 13.88 0.31
N LEU A 186 19.63 12.84 0.13
CA LEU A 186 19.34 11.78 -0.83
C LEU A 186 18.10 10.96 -0.42
N ASN A 187 17.93 10.68 0.87
CA ASN A 187 16.75 9.99 1.39
C ASN A 187 15.49 10.88 1.25
N ASP A 188 15.59 12.16 1.60
CA ASP A 188 14.47 13.12 1.44
C ASP A 188 14.06 13.24 -0.03
N ALA A 189 15.03 13.28 -0.94
CA ALA A 189 14.77 13.31 -2.38
C ALA A 189 14.06 12.03 -2.84
N ARG A 190 14.52 10.86 -2.41
CA ARG A 190 13.90 9.56 -2.70
C ARG A 190 12.47 9.49 -2.20
N ASP A 191 12.21 9.93 -0.97
CA ASP A 191 10.87 9.84 -0.37
C ASP A 191 9.89 10.79 -1.04
N ARG A 192 10.36 11.98 -1.46
CA ARG A 192 9.55 12.95 -2.23
C ARG A 192 9.21 12.44 -3.62
N THR A 193 10.19 11.91 -4.36
CA THR A 193 9.94 11.37 -5.71
C THR A 193 9.00 10.16 -5.65
N GLY A 194 9.19 9.28 -4.66
CA GLY A 194 8.30 8.16 -4.38
C GLY A 194 6.86 8.61 -4.07
N SER A 195 6.70 9.58 -3.17
CA SER A 195 5.39 10.13 -2.82
C SER A 195 4.69 10.80 -4.03
N SER A 196 5.44 11.46 -4.90
CA SER A 196 4.91 12.06 -6.14
C SER A 196 4.44 10.98 -7.12
N ALA A 197 5.25 9.92 -7.31
CA ALA A 197 4.89 8.76 -8.13
C ALA A 197 3.63 8.04 -7.61
N GLN A 198 3.52 7.82 -6.31
CA GLN A 198 2.33 7.21 -5.69
C GLN A 198 1.05 8.03 -5.88
N LYS A 199 1.16 9.37 -5.84
CA LYS A 199 0.03 10.28 -6.06
C LYS A 199 -0.43 10.30 -7.51
N SER A 200 0.52 10.25 -8.44
CA SER A 200 0.27 10.18 -9.89
C SER A 200 -0.48 8.91 -10.29
N LEU A 201 -0.24 7.81 -9.58
CA LEU A 201 -0.84 6.52 -9.87
C LEU A 201 -2.38 6.58 -9.77
N SER A 202 -3.04 6.40 -10.91
CA SER A 202 -4.50 6.43 -10.99
C SER A 202 -5.14 5.31 -10.15
N GLY A 203 -6.34 5.55 -9.62
CA GLY A 203 -7.05 4.60 -8.75
C GLY A 203 -7.47 3.28 -9.42
N ILE A 204 -7.43 3.22 -10.75
CA ILE A 204 -7.79 2.02 -11.53
C ILE A 204 -6.62 1.04 -11.61
N LEU A 205 -5.41 1.46 -11.21
CA LEU A 205 -4.24 0.66 -11.43
C LEU A 205 -4.19 -0.59 -10.56
N TYR A 206 -4.02 -1.74 -11.20
CA TYR A 206 -3.95 -3.03 -10.52
C TYR A 206 -2.77 -3.14 -9.55
N LEU A 207 -1.65 -2.46 -9.82
CA LEU A 207 -0.55 -2.29 -8.87
C LEU A 207 -1.06 -1.64 -7.57
N LYS A 208 -1.67 -0.46 -7.68
CA LYS A 208 -2.19 0.30 -6.54
C LYS A 208 -3.21 -0.50 -5.73
N ASN A 209 -4.10 -1.23 -6.41
CA ASN A 209 -5.12 -2.06 -5.77
C ASN A 209 -4.52 -3.31 -5.08
N SER A 210 -3.54 -3.96 -5.71
CA SER A 210 -2.79 -5.06 -5.09
C SER A 210 -2.10 -4.59 -3.81
N LEU A 211 -1.49 -3.41 -3.85
CA LEU A 211 -0.75 -2.85 -2.73
C LEU A 211 -1.64 -2.39 -1.59
N TYR A 212 -2.82 -1.81 -1.86
CA TYR A 212 -3.79 -1.54 -0.80
C TYR A 212 -4.38 -2.81 -0.18
N SER A 213 -4.45 -3.90 -0.94
CA SER A 213 -4.96 -5.19 -0.45
C SER A 213 -3.94 -5.92 0.44
N ILE A 214 -2.64 -5.81 0.15
CA ILE A 214 -1.54 -6.42 0.89
C ILE A 214 -1.10 -5.46 2.01
N SER A 215 -1.38 -5.80 3.28
CA SER A 215 -1.14 -4.92 4.46
C SER A 215 0.32 -4.60 4.71
N GLU A 216 1.24 -5.19 3.97
CA GLU A 216 2.65 -4.87 4.13
C GLU A 216 2.91 -3.51 3.47
N ASN A 217 3.24 -2.53 4.30
CA ASN A 217 3.79 -1.21 3.94
C ASN A 217 5.00 -1.36 3.01
N ASN A 218 4.75 -1.67 1.75
CA ASN A 218 5.73 -1.81 0.69
C ASN A 218 5.70 -0.58 -0.23
N SER A 219 5.34 0.59 0.31
CA SER A 219 5.58 1.88 -0.34
C SER A 219 7.03 2.02 -0.78
N ILE A 220 7.97 1.44 -0.02
CA ILE A 220 9.39 1.36 -0.36
C ILE A 220 9.62 0.50 -1.62
N ARG A 221 8.94 -0.65 -1.76
CA ARG A 221 9.10 -1.53 -2.92
C ARG A 221 8.42 -0.97 -4.17
N GLU A 222 7.30 -0.28 -4.05
CA GLU A 222 6.71 0.50 -5.16
C GLU A 222 7.68 1.55 -5.69
N ASN A 223 8.26 2.33 -4.77
CA ASN A 223 9.25 3.34 -5.10
C ASN A 223 10.46 2.69 -5.78
N GLU A 224 10.98 1.59 -5.24
CA GLU A 224 12.08 0.85 -5.87
C GLU A 224 11.70 0.28 -7.25
N PHE A 225 10.52 -0.31 -7.43
CA PHE A 225 10.13 -0.92 -8.71
C PHE A 225 9.94 0.11 -9.84
N HIS A 226 9.30 1.25 -9.54
CA HIS A 226 9.15 2.33 -10.52
C HIS A 226 10.47 3.09 -10.76
N LEU A 227 11.31 3.27 -9.73
CA LEU A 227 12.61 3.94 -9.86
C LEU A 227 13.65 3.05 -10.56
N ASP A 228 13.62 1.73 -10.36
CA ASP A 228 14.54 0.78 -10.99
C ASP A 228 14.15 0.47 -12.46
N LEU A 229 12.86 0.43 -12.80
CA LEU A 229 12.41 0.24 -14.19
C LEU A 229 12.45 1.53 -15.03
N GLY A 230 12.35 2.70 -14.39
CA GLY A 230 12.29 4.00 -15.07
C GLY A 230 13.64 4.68 -15.28
N ILE A 231 14.71 4.27 -14.60
CA ILE A 231 15.95 5.07 -14.55
C ILE A 231 17.20 4.17 -14.43
N GLU A 232 17.89 3.92 -15.55
CA GLU A 232 19.31 3.48 -15.54
C GLU A 232 20.22 4.43 -14.72
N HIS A 233 19.80 5.69 -14.47
CA HIS A 233 20.48 6.62 -13.55
C HIS A 233 20.35 6.30 -12.04
N TYR A 234 19.44 5.43 -11.59
CA TYR A 234 19.37 5.06 -10.16
C TYR A 234 20.49 4.09 -9.80
N HIS A 235 20.82 3.20 -10.73
CA HIS A 235 22.06 2.45 -10.66
C HIS A 235 23.27 3.38 -10.66
N THR A 236 23.20 4.59 -11.24
CA THR A 236 24.23 5.63 -11.13
C THR A 236 24.23 6.35 -9.78
N LEU A 237 23.08 6.55 -9.11
CA LEU A 237 23.03 7.17 -7.77
C LEU A 237 23.42 6.19 -6.64
N SER A 238 22.99 4.93 -6.74
CA SER A 238 23.48 3.83 -5.89
C SER A 238 24.94 3.50 -6.20
N LYS A 239 25.36 3.51 -7.48
CA LYS A 239 26.79 3.47 -7.81
C LYS A 239 27.51 4.71 -7.30
N MET A 240 26.96 5.94 -7.31
CA MET A 240 27.62 7.13 -6.75
C MET A 240 27.83 7.05 -5.22
N THR A 241 26.91 6.43 -4.48
CA THR A 241 27.10 6.14 -3.04
C THR A 241 28.12 5.02 -2.81
N THR A 242 28.33 4.15 -3.81
CA THR A 242 29.27 3.02 -3.77
C THR A 242 30.55 3.26 -4.59
N ASP A 243 30.67 4.39 -5.31
CA ASP A 243 31.70 4.60 -6.32
C ASP A 243 32.97 4.98 -5.59
N GLN A 244 33.88 4.00 -5.53
CA GLN A 244 35.23 4.21 -5.04
C GLN A 244 35.92 5.38 -5.78
N ASN A 245 35.53 5.68 -7.03
CA ASN A 245 36.10 6.76 -7.83
C ASN A 245 35.77 8.17 -7.31
N LEU A 246 34.60 8.37 -6.69
CA LEU A 246 34.27 9.64 -6.04
C LEU A 246 35.02 9.79 -4.70
N LYS A 247 35.23 8.67 -3.99
CA LYS A 247 36.06 8.57 -2.78
C LYS A 247 37.55 8.78 -3.07
N ASP A 248 38.04 8.34 -4.23
CA ASP A 248 39.44 8.50 -4.67
C ASP A 248 39.72 9.90 -5.25
N SER A 249 38.74 10.53 -5.88
CA SER A 249 38.83 11.93 -6.33
C SER A 249 38.87 12.93 -5.16
N LEU A 250 38.42 12.50 -3.98
CA LEU A 250 38.44 13.23 -2.71
C LEU A 250 39.66 12.90 -1.83
N LYS A 251 40.77 12.42 -2.41
CA LYS A 251 42.09 12.46 -1.75
C LYS A 251 42.53 13.91 -1.56
N ILE A 252 41.91 14.58 -0.61
CA ILE A 252 42.46 15.71 0.12
C ILE A 252 43.79 15.20 0.68
N HIS A 253 44.89 15.70 0.12
CA HIS A 253 46.22 15.49 0.68
C HIS A 253 46.19 16.04 2.11
N THR A 254 46.36 15.12 3.07
CA THR A 254 46.91 15.40 4.41
C THR A 254 48.14 16.28 4.33
#